data_AF-A0A932YQA2-F1
#
_entry.id   AF-A0A932YQA2-F1
#
_cell.length_a   1.000
_cell.length_b   1.000
_cell.length_c   1.000
_cell.angle_alpha   90.00
_cell.angle_beta   90.00
_cell.angle_gamma   90.00
#
_symmetry.space_group_name_H-M   'P 1'
#
loop_
_entity.id
_entity.type
_entity.pdbx_description
1 polymer ?
#
loop_
_entity_poly.entity_id
_entity_poly.type
_entity_poly.pdbx_seq_one_letter_code
_entity_poly.pdbx_strand_id
1 'polypeptide(L)'
;MTKPEVIAKLQDLAKKLGTDTLRQEDIKKAGFLYQVTLHFGGKLKPALTAAGLKPSRLGEAMSTTEEELLQHIRNLSKQLGRSPVIIDLRQEGKFSDKIYETRFGSFPEARAIALGGTPPTQSKMTQKPGDSDNTGDHFNYIGKAGEMYIISELLYQDYNANLALVDTGVDVIATKNDKTFYFQVKNVSFKNTNIRTVPITKSSFINNQRGNMYYMFVLQMEREKKVLIVPYQNIHQYIQKEIIQFDEQKRQFNITISIADNTVKINSASTTQQDEDVKHMVGDWKVIA
;
A
#
# COMPACT_ATOMS: atom_id res chain seq x y z
N MET A 1 7.67 18.46 -3.66
CA MET A 1 8.47 18.35 -4.89
C MET A 1 7.61 17.88 -6.04
N THR A 2 7.73 18.51 -7.20
CA THR A 2 7.11 18.08 -8.45
C THR A 2 7.82 16.84 -9.04
N LYS A 3 7.19 16.15 -10.00
CA LYS A 3 7.81 14.98 -10.66
C LYS A 3 9.16 15.32 -11.33
N PRO A 4 9.30 16.45 -12.06
CA PRO A 4 10.58 16.88 -12.61
C PRO A 4 11.64 17.16 -11.54
N GLU A 5 11.27 17.79 -10.42
CA GLU A 5 12.20 18.02 -9.30
C GLU A 5 12.70 16.71 -8.69
N VAL A 6 11.85 15.68 -8.60
CA VAL A 6 12.28 14.35 -8.12
C VAL A 6 13.29 13.73 -9.08
N ILE A 7 13.07 13.86 -10.39
CA ILE A 7 14.01 13.37 -11.41
C ILE A 7 15.36 14.07 -11.27
N ALA A 8 15.38 15.40 -11.19
CA ALA A 8 16.62 16.16 -10.99
C ALA A 8 17.36 15.77 -9.70
N LYS A 9 16.61 15.57 -8.60
CA LYS A 9 17.19 15.17 -7.32
C LYS A 9 17.78 13.75 -7.33
N LEU A 10 17.20 12.83 -8.11
CA LEU A 10 17.78 11.52 -8.37
C LEU A 10 19.11 11.64 -9.15
N GLN A 11 19.15 12.50 -10.17
CA GLN A 11 20.37 12.75 -10.96
C GLN A 11 21.49 13.34 -10.10
N ASP A 12 21.18 14.34 -9.27
CA ASP A 12 22.13 14.97 -8.36
C ASP A 12 22.66 13.99 -7.31
N LEU A 13 21.80 13.14 -6.75
CA LEU A 13 22.21 12.12 -5.79
C LEU A 13 23.15 11.09 -6.43
N ALA A 14 22.84 10.63 -7.65
CA ALA A 14 23.68 9.70 -8.40
C ALA A 14 25.05 10.30 -8.71
N LYS A 15 25.08 11.57 -9.14
CA LYS A 15 26.33 12.32 -9.37
C LYS A 15 27.15 12.46 -8.09
N LYS A 16 26.51 12.76 -6.95
CA LYS A 16 27.17 12.88 -5.64
C LYS A 16 27.78 11.57 -5.17
N LEU A 17 27.11 10.45 -5.45
CA LEU A 17 27.56 9.11 -5.08
C LEU A 17 28.48 8.46 -6.12
N GLY A 18 28.70 9.11 -7.28
CA GLY A 18 29.56 8.60 -8.34
C GLY A 18 29.07 7.30 -8.99
N THR A 19 27.75 7.11 -9.07
CA THR A 19 27.11 5.87 -9.53
C THR A 19 26.10 6.15 -10.63
N ASP A 20 25.89 5.19 -11.53
CA ASP A 20 24.87 5.24 -12.58
C ASP A 20 23.54 4.55 -12.15
N THR A 21 23.46 4.07 -10.91
CA THR A 21 22.28 3.47 -10.28
C THR A 21 22.10 3.98 -8.84
N LEU A 22 20.88 3.96 -8.30
CA LEU A 22 20.61 4.30 -6.90
C LEU A 22 19.80 3.20 -6.23
N ARG A 23 20.15 2.88 -4.99
CA ARG A 23 19.35 1.99 -4.14
C ARG A 23 18.29 2.79 -3.41
N GLN A 24 17.24 2.10 -3.01
CA GLN A 24 16.17 2.69 -2.20
C GLN A 24 16.69 3.27 -0.89
N GLU A 25 17.69 2.63 -0.27
CA GLU A 25 18.34 3.12 0.95
C GLU A 25 19.08 4.44 0.73
N ASP A 26 19.72 4.65 -0.43
CA ASP A 26 20.42 5.89 -0.76
C ASP A 26 19.42 7.06 -0.82
N ILE A 27 18.28 6.80 -1.47
CA ILE A 27 17.18 7.76 -1.63
C ILE A 27 16.48 8.02 -0.29
N LYS A 28 16.33 6.98 0.55
CA LYS A 28 15.79 7.10 1.91
C LYS A 28 16.69 7.98 2.77
N LYS A 29 18.01 7.72 2.79
CA LYS A 29 19.00 8.54 3.50
C LYS A 29 19.02 9.98 3.01
N ALA A 30 18.75 10.20 1.72
CA ALA A 30 18.62 11.54 1.15
C ALA A 30 17.26 12.22 1.43
N GLY A 31 16.33 11.54 2.13
CA GLY A 31 15.09 12.12 2.63
C GLY A 31 14.04 12.42 1.57
N PHE A 32 14.07 11.75 0.41
CA PHE A 32 13.08 11.98 -0.65
C PHE A 32 12.46 10.72 -1.26
N LEU A 33 12.57 9.58 -0.56
CA LEU A 33 11.98 8.31 -0.99
C LEU A 33 10.46 8.38 -1.12
N TYR A 34 9.81 9.19 -0.27
CA TYR A 34 8.37 9.39 -0.35
C TYR A 34 7.95 10.01 -1.68
N GLN A 35 8.67 11.02 -2.15
CA GLN A 35 8.34 11.73 -3.39
C GLN A 35 8.60 10.83 -4.60
N VAL A 36 9.64 9.99 -4.57
CA VAL A 36 9.83 8.91 -5.57
C VAL A 36 8.64 7.96 -5.55
N THR A 37 8.16 7.59 -4.36
CA THR A 37 7.03 6.68 -4.19
C THR A 37 5.74 7.26 -4.74
N LEU A 38 5.45 8.52 -4.45
CA LEU A 38 4.28 9.23 -4.93
C LEU A 38 4.25 9.34 -6.46
N HIS A 39 5.34 9.81 -7.07
CA HIS A 39 5.36 10.17 -8.49
C HIS A 39 5.57 8.98 -9.46
N PHE A 40 6.03 7.84 -8.93
CA PHE A 40 6.37 6.66 -9.73
C PHE A 40 5.69 5.37 -9.23
N GLY A 41 4.60 5.48 -8.45
CA GLY A 41 3.89 4.29 -7.93
C GLY A 41 4.74 3.44 -6.99
N GLY A 42 5.77 4.07 -6.40
CA GLY A 42 6.99 3.53 -5.78
C GLY A 42 7.47 2.22 -6.35
N LYS A 43 7.57 2.19 -7.67
CA LYS A 43 8.51 1.35 -8.37
C LYS A 43 9.77 2.19 -8.56
N LEU A 44 10.90 1.68 -8.10
CA LEU A 44 12.16 2.40 -8.24
C LEU A 44 12.66 2.41 -9.69
N LYS A 45 12.41 1.33 -10.45
CA LYS A 45 12.81 1.23 -11.86
C LYS A 45 12.31 2.40 -12.73
N PRO A 46 11.00 2.71 -12.81
CA PRO A 46 10.52 3.86 -13.59
C PRO A 46 11.14 5.20 -13.17
N ALA A 47 11.40 5.39 -11.87
CA ALA A 47 12.02 6.61 -11.37
C ALA A 47 13.48 6.75 -11.85
N LEU A 48 14.25 5.66 -11.76
CA LEU A 48 15.64 5.63 -12.24
C LEU A 48 15.70 5.79 -13.76
N THR A 49 14.85 5.07 -14.50
CA THR A 49 14.77 5.19 -15.95
C THR A 49 14.43 6.61 -16.39
N ALA A 50 13.46 7.28 -15.74
CA ALA A 50 13.12 8.67 -16.04
C ALA A 50 14.26 9.66 -15.73
N ALA A 51 15.15 9.30 -14.80
CA ALA A 51 16.36 10.05 -14.47
C ALA A 51 17.57 9.74 -15.37
N GLY A 52 17.44 8.81 -16.33
CA GLY A 52 18.56 8.33 -17.14
C GLY A 52 19.53 7.43 -16.37
N LEU A 53 19.11 6.91 -15.22
CA LEU A 53 19.88 6.00 -14.37
C LEU A 53 19.49 4.54 -14.64
N LYS A 54 20.42 3.63 -14.39
CA LYS A 54 20.21 2.19 -14.51
C LYS A 54 19.44 1.66 -13.28
N PRO A 55 18.37 0.88 -13.46
CA PRO A 55 17.76 0.15 -12.35
C PRO A 55 18.75 -0.85 -11.74
N SER A 56 18.65 -1.10 -10.44
CA SER A 56 19.45 -2.17 -9.83
C SER A 56 19.07 -3.53 -10.42
N ARG A 57 20.00 -4.48 -10.45
CA ARG A 57 19.76 -5.87 -10.91
C ARG A 57 18.54 -6.53 -10.22
N LEU A 58 18.30 -6.17 -8.95
CA LEU A 58 17.13 -6.57 -8.17
C LEU A 58 15.83 -5.87 -8.62
N GLY A 59 15.91 -4.58 -8.99
CA GLY A 59 14.79 -3.80 -9.53
C GLY A 59 14.40 -4.18 -10.97
N GLU A 60 15.36 -4.67 -11.76
CA GLU A 60 15.10 -5.33 -13.04
C GLU A 60 14.33 -6.64 -12.81
N ALA A 61 14.80 -7.50 -11.89
CA ALA A 61 14.15 -8.75 -11.54
C ALA A 61 12.70 -8.56 -11.01
N MET A 62 12.43 -7.52 -10.23
CA MET A 62 11.10 -7.21 -9.68
C MET A 62 10.08 -6.70 -10.71
N SER A 63 10.53 -6.28 -11.90
CA SER A 63 9.65 -5.85 -13.00
C SER A 63 9.35 -6.99 -13.99
N THR A 64 9.85 -8.19 -13.72
CA THR A 64 9.63 -9.38 -14.54
C THR A 64 8.18 -9.84 -14.41
N THR A 65 7.51 -9.95 -15.55
CA THR A 65 6.15 -10.50 -15.70
C THR A 65 6.16 -12.02 -15.54
N GLU A 66 5.00 -12.60 -15.28
CA GLU A 66 4.87 -14.07 -15.22
C GLU A 66 5.22 -14.70 -16.56
N GLU A 67 4.77 -14.10 -17.68
CA GLU A 67 5.14 -14.51 -19.03
C GLU A 67 6.65 -14.51 -19.27
N GLU A 68 7.38 -13.48 -18.82
CA GLU A 68 8.83 -13.43 -18.95
C GLU A 68 9.52 -14.53 -18.12
N LEU A 69 9.00 -14.84 -16.93
CA LEU A 69 9.49 -15.94 -16.09
C LEU A 69 9.21 -17.31 -16.71
N LEU A 70 8.04 -17.50 -17.32
CA LEU A 70 7.71 -18.74 -18.06
C LEU A 70 8.54 -18.85 -19.33
N GLN A 71 8.74 -17.76 -20.06
CA GLN A 71 9.58 -17.73 -21.26
C GLN A 71 11.04 -18.01 -20.93
N HIS A 72 11.52 -17.53 -19.77
CA HIS A 72 12.82 -17.88 -19.25
C HIS A 72 12.98 -19.39 -19.06
N ILE A 73 12.00 -20.05 -18.42
CA ILE A 73 12.01 -21.51 -18.24
C ILE A 73 12.03 -22.24 -19.60
N ARG A 74 11.24 -21.77 -20.58
CA ARG A 74 11.21 -22.35 -21.93
C ARG A 74 12.57 -22.23 -22.62
N ASN A 75 13.22 -21.08 -22.52
CA ASN A 75 14.53 -20.85 -23.11
C ASN A 75 15.61 -21.72 -22.44
N LEU A 76 15.61 -21.79 -21.11
CA LEU A 76 16.52 -22.64 -20.36
C LEU A 76 16.32 -24.12 -20.71
N SER A 77 15.06 -24.54 -20.90
CA SER A 77 14.77 -25.90 -21.35
C SER A 77 15.31 -26.20 -22.76
N LYS A 78 15.17 -25.25 -23.70
CA LYS A 78 15.76 -25.37 -25.04
C LYS A 78 17.28 -25.45 -25.00
N GLN A 79 17.92 -24.66 -24.15
CA GLN A 79 19.37 -24.64 -23.99
C GLN A 79 19.90 -25.95 -23.39
N LEU A 80 19.20 -26.52 -22.43
CA LEU A 80 19.62 -27.76 -21.75
C LEU A 80 19.21 -29.04 -22.49
N GLY A 81 18.30 -28.95 -23.46
CA GLY A 81 17.71 -30.12 -24.12
C GLY A 81 16.86 -31.01 -23.20
N ARG A 82 16.55 -30.53 -21.99
CA ARG A 82 15.74 -31.21 -20.97
C ARG A 82 14.95 -30.20 -20.15
N SER A 83 14.02 -30.69 -19.33
CA SER A 83 13.33 -29.85 -18.35
C SER A 83 14.32 -29.35 -17.29
N PRO A 84 14.39 -28.02 -17.02
CA PRO A 84 15.31 -27.46 -16.05
C PRO A 84 14.91 -27.82 -14.61
N VAL A 85 15.88 -28.01 -13.72
CA VAL A 85 15.70 -28.17 -12.28
C VAL A 85 16.18 -26.91 -11.54
N ILE A 86 15.87 -26.80 -10.24
CA ILE A 86 16.20 -25.60 -9.46
C ILE A 86 17.70 -25.29 -9.44
N ILE A 87 18.54 -26.33 -9.55
CA ILE A 87 20.00 -26.18 -9.62
C ILE A 87 20.41 -25.46 -10.92
N ASP A 88 19.77 -25.76 -12.05
CA ASP A 88 20.07 -25.10 -13.33
C ASP A 88 19.73 -23.61 -13.27
N LEU A 89 18.59 -23.27 -12.66
CA LEU A 89 18.16 -21.89 -12.45
C LEU A 89 19.20 -21.12 -11.60
N ARG A 90 19.68 -21.73 -10.52
CA ARG A 90 20.69 -21.13 -9.64
C ARG A 90 22.04 -20.96 -10.34
N GLN A 91 22.41 -21.90 -11.22
CA GLN A 91 23.66 -21.83 -11.99
C GLN A 91 23.60 -20.76 -13.10
N GLU A 92 22.45 -20.60 -13.77
CA GLU A 92 22.25 -19.54 -14.76
C GLU A 92 22.26 -18.15 -14.10
N GLY A 93 21.67 -18.05 -12.89
CA GLY A 93 21.76 -16.86 -12.05
C GLY A 93 21.03 -15.62 -12.58
N LYS A 94 20.25 -15.74 -13.66
CA LYS A 94 19.48 -14.64 -14.24
C LYS A 94 18.33 -14.18 -13.34
N PHE A 95 17.66 -15.11 -12.67
CA PHE A 95 16.61 -14.84 -11.70
C PHE A 95 16.79 -15.69 -10.43
N SER A 96 16.42 -15.14 -9.28
CA SER A 96 16.37 -15.91 -8.02
C SER A 96 15.21 -16.91 -8.05
N ASP A 97 15.44 -18.11 -7.53
CA ASP A 97 14.39 -19.12 -7.29
C ASP A 97 13.20 -18.59 -6.47
N LYS A 98 13.44 -17.66 -5.55
CA LYS A 98 12.39 -17.05 -4.72
C LYS A 98 11.32 -16.30 -5.53
N ILE A 99 11.65 -15.78 -6.72
CA ILE A 99 10.66 -15.10 -7.57
C ILE A 99 9.65 -16.10 -8.13
N TYR A 100 10.07 -17.32 -8.44
CA TYR A 100 9.20 -18.38 -8.93
C TYR A 100 8.31 -18.93 -7.83
N GLU A 101 8.85 -19.10 -6.62
CA GLU A 101 8.06 -19.47 -5.43
C GLU A 101 6.98 -18.42 -5.11
N THR A 102 7.34 -17.13 -5.17
CA THR A 102 6.39 -16.05 -4.85
C THR A 102 5.26 -15.93 -5.86
N ARG A 103 5.52 -16.19 -7.15
CA ARG A 103 4.53 -15.99 -8.23
C ARG A 103 3.75 -17.25 -8.58
N PHE A 104 4.37 -18.41 -8.47
CA PHE A 104 3.80 -19.68 -8.93
C PHE A 104 3.73 -20.73 -7.82
N GLY A 105 3.95 -20.36 -6.55
CA GLY A 105 4.00 -21.29 -5.41
C GLY A 105 5.33 -22.04 -5.30
N SER A 106 5.84 -22.55 -6.41
CA SER A 106 7.13 -23.24 -6.47
C SER A 106 7.75 -23.23 -7.87
N PHE A 107 9.08 -23.43 -7.97
CA PHE A 107 9.73 -23.59 -9.29
C PHE A 107 9.21 -24.81 -10.08
N PRO A 108 8.95 -25.98 -9.47
CA PRO A 108 8.29 -27.09 -10.15
C PRO A 108 6.91 -26.75 -10.74
N GLU A 109 6.11 -25.95 -10.05
CA GLU A 109 4.81 -25.45 -10.56
C GLU A 109 5.01 -24.52 -11.75
N ALA A 110 5.89 -23.51 -11.62
CA ALA A 110 6.23 -22.61 -12.73
C ALA A 110 6.71 -23.38 -13.98
N ARG A 111 7.52 -24.43 -13.78
CA ARG A 111 8.03 -25.28 -14.85
C ARG A 111 6.94 -26.12 -15.51
N ALA A 112 6.03 -26.68 -14.72
CA ALA A 112 4.88 -27.41 -15.25
C ALA A 112 4.03 -26.49 -16.14
N ILE A 113 3.73 -25.28 -15.68
CA ILE A 113 2.99 -24.26 -16.46
C ILE A 113 3.75 -23.89 -17.74
N ALA A 114 5.05 -23.61 -17.63
CA ALA A 114 5.86 -23.14 -18.76
C ALA A 114 5.99 -24.17 -19.89
N LEU A 115 6.06 -25.46 -19.54
CA LEU A 115 6.33 -26.58 -20.45
C LEU A 115 5.09 -27.44 -20.74
N GLY A 116 3.90 -27.05 -20.25
CA GLY A 116 2.65 -27.77 -20.50
C GLY A 116 2.51 -29.10 -19.75
N GLY A 117 3.22 -29.27 -18.62
CA GLY A 117 3.10 -30.44 -17.75
C GLY A 117 2.08 -30.25 -16.62
N THR A 118 1.71 -31.33 -15.95
CA THR A 118 0.90 -31.28 -14.73
C THR A 118 1.77 -30.89 -13.53
N PRO A 119 1.35 -29.91 -12.69
CA PRO A 119 2.05 -29.60 -11.45
C PRO A 119 2.15 -30.83 -10.55
N PRO A 120 3.27 -31.05 -9.83
CA PRO A 120 3.33 -32.10 -8.83
C PRO A 120 2.26 -31.84 -7.75
N THR A 121 1.40 -32.84 -7.50
CA THR A 121 0.30 -32.80 -6.54
C THR A 121 0.77 -32.23 -5.21
N GLN A 122 0.07 -31.21 -4.70
CA GLN A 122 0.37 -30.50 -3.47
C GLN A 122 0.75 -31.47 -2.33
N SER A 123 2.03 -31.48 -1.93
CA SER A 123 2.37 -31.94 -0.60
C SER A 123 1.79 -30.92 0.37
N LYS A 124 0.67 -31.30 1.00
CA LYS A 124 0.01 -30.58 2.10
C LYS A 124 1.05 -29.82 2.93
N MET A 125 1.00 -28.49 2.87
CA MET A 125 1.52 -27.69 3.97
C MET A 125 0.78 -28.17 5.21
N THR A 126 1.50 -28.83 6.11
CA THR A 126 1.03 -29.13 7.45
C THR A 126 0.56 -27.84 8.07
N GLN A 127 -0.77 -27.72 8.23
CA GLN A 127 -1.37 -26.73 9.08
C GLN A 127 -0.72 -26.88 10.46
N LYS A 128 -0.07 -25.82 10.94
CA LYS A 128 0.20 -25.70 12.36
C LYS A 128 -1.16 -25.67 13.08
N PRO A 129 -1.41 -26.53 14.07
CA PRO A 129 -2.58 -26.40 14.92
C PRO A 129 -2.38 -25.18 15.82
N GLY A 130 -3.38 -24.29 15.84
CA GLY A 130 -3.38 -23.09 16.66
C GLY A 130 -4.58 -22.20 16.33
N ASP A 131 -5.73 -22.57 16.90
CA ASP A 131 -6.93 -21.77 17.22
C ASP A 131 -7.17 -20.46 16.44
N SER A 132 -8.25 -20.43 15.65
CA SER A 132 -9.43 -19.59 15.97
C SER A 132 -10.42 -19.57 14.79
N ASP A 133 -11.66 -19.30 15.16
CA ASP A 133 -12.89 -19.41 14.39
C ASP A 133 -12.89 -18.82 12.98
N ASN A 134 -13.70 -19.50 12.15
CA ASN A 134 -14.16 -19.10 10.84
C ASN A 134 -14.84 -17.71 10.89
N THR A 135 -14.06 -16.65 10.73
CA THR A 135 -14.46 -15.23 10.89
C THR A 135 -14.61 -14.50 9.56
N GLY A 136 -14.74 -15.21 8.44
CA GLY A 136 -14.83 -14.62 7.09
C GLY A 136 -16.04 -13.70 6.85
N ASP A 137 -17.18 -13.97 7.50
CA ASP A 137 -18.41 -13.19 7.30
C ASP A 137 -18.55 -11.97 8.22
N HIS A 138 -17.96 -12.00 9.43
CA HIS A 138 -18.09 -10.91 10.39
C HIS A 138 -17.36 -9.62 9.97
N PHE A 139 -16.29 -9.72 9.16
CA PHE A 139 -15.56 -8.54 8.68
C PHE A 139 -16.31 -7.72 7.62
N ASN A 140 -17.16 -8.36 6.79
CA ASN A 140 -17.90 -7.65 5.74
C ASN A 140 -19.00 -6.74 6.29
N TYR A 141 -19.69 -7.15 7.36
CA TYR A 141 -20.76 -6.34 7.95
C TYR A 141 -20.24 -5.09 8.65
N ILE A 142 -19.08 -5.18 9.31
CA ILE A 142 -18.49 -4.02 10.00
C ILE A 142 -18.05 -2.96 8.99
N GLY A 143 -17.39 -3.37 7.91
CA GLY A 143 -17.01 -2.48 6.80
C GLY A 143 -18.22 -1.71 6.28
N LYS A 144 -19.25 -2.46 5.84
CA LYS A 144 -20.51 -1.91 5.32
C LYS A 144 -21.24 -1.04 6.35
N ALA A 145 -21.26 -1.42 7.63
CA ALA A 145 -21.87 -0.62 8.68
C ALA A 145 -21.18 0.74 8.85
N GLY A 146 -19.85 0.78 8.72
CA GLY A 146 -19.09 2.03 8.73
C GLY A 146 -19.44 2.91 7.53
N GLU A 147 -19.51 2.36 6.32
CA GLU A 147 -19.90 3.08 5.11
C GLU A 147 -21.31 3.66 5.22
N MET A 148 -22.27 2.86 5.67
CA MET A 148 -23.66 3.30 5.91
C MET A 148 -23.73 4.39 6.98
N TYR A 149 -22.92 4.28 8.04
CA TYR A 149 -22.84 5.30 9.08
C TYR A 149 -22.34 6.63 8.52
N ILE A 150 -21.28 6.62 7.71
CA ILE A 150 -20.77 7.83 7.05
C ILE A 150 -21.79 8.42 6.08
N ILE A 151 -22.47 7.59 5.28
CA ILE A 151 -23.56 8.04 4.40
C ILE A 151 -24.66 8.72 5.22
N SER A 152 -25.10 8.10 6.33
CA SER A 152 -26.13 8.68 7.21
C SER A 152 -25.73 10.06 7.73
N GLU A 153 -24.49 10.21 8.21
CA GLU A 153 -23.99 11.48 8.71
C GLU A 153 -23.91 12.53 7.60
N LEU A 154 -23.41 12.18 6.41
CA LEU A 154 -23.35 13.08 5.26
C LEU A 154 -24.74 13.54 4.82
N LEU A 155 -25.75 12.66 4.84
CA LEU A 155 -27.14 13.00 4.52
C LEU A 155 -27.72 14.01 5.52
N TYR A 156 -27.46 13.86 6.83
CA TYR A 156 -27.85 14.86 7.85
C TYR A 156 -27.14 16.21 7.67
N GLN A 157 -26.03 16.24 6.93
CA GLN A 157 -25.29 17.44 6.57
C GLN A 157 -25.65 17.97 5.17
N ASP A 158 -26.78 17.57 4.58
CA ASP A 158 -27.28 17.99 3.25
C ASP A 158 -26.37 17.61 2.08
N TYR A 159 -25.58 16.54 2.20
CA TYR A 159 -24.88 15.96 1.05
C TYR A 159 -25.75 14.88 0.41
N ASN A 160 -25.81 14.84 -0.92
CA ASN A 160 -26.32 13.67 -1.64
C ASN A 160 -25.23 12.59 -1.65
N ALA A 161 -25.28 11.68 -0.68
CA ALA A 161 -24.26 10.65 -0.43
C ALA A 161 -24.75 9.24 -0.77
N ASN A 162 -23.90 8.45 -1.44
CA ASN A 162 -24.18 7.08 -1.84
C ASN A 162 -22.91 6.22 -1.72
N LEU A 163 -23.08 4.90 -1.71
CA LEU A 163 -21.96 3.99 -1.94
C LEU A 163 -21.32 4.28 -3.30
N ALA A 164 -20.00 4.18 -3.35
CA ALA A 164 -19.27 4.31 -4.59
C ALA A 164 -19.53 3.08 -5.49
N LEU A 165 -19.69 3.30 -6.80
CA LEU A 165 -19.85 2.20 -7.77
C LEU A 165 -18.53 1.47 -7.99
N VAL A 166 -18.62 0.22 -8.47
CA VAL A 166 -17.47 -0.59 -8.88
C VAL A 166 -16.62 0.24 -9.87
N ASP A 167 -15.31 0.31 -9.64
CA ASP A 167 -14.26 1.05 -10.38
C ASP A 167 -13.86 2.47 -9.91
N THR A 168 -14.53 3.07 -8.92
CA THR A 168 -14.11 4.41 -8.43
C THR A 168 -12.93 4.41 -7.46
N GLY A 169 -12.63 3.29 -6.81
CA GLY A 169 -11.48 3.14 -5.90
C GLY A 169 -11.65 3.72 -4.49
N VAL A 170 -12.85 4.19 -4.15
CA VAL A 170 -13.24 4.71 -2.82
C VAL A 170 -14.52 4.02 -2.34
N ASP A 171 -14.92 4.21 -1.08
CA ASP A 171 -16.05 3.47 -0.50
C ASP A 171 -17.37 4.27 -0.60
N VAL A 172 -17.31 5.59 -0.41
CA VAL A 172 -18.48 6.49 -0.42
C VAL A 172 -18.21 7.69 -1.32
N ILE A 173 -19.22 8.13 -2.06
CA ILE A 173 -19.22 9.34 -2.89
C ILE A 173 -20.36 10.23 -2.43
N ALA A 174 -20.11 11.54 -2.34
CA ALA A 174 -21.17 12.49 -2.05
C ALA A 174 -21.07 13.74 -2.94
N THR A 175 -22.20 14.41 -3.12
CA THR A 175 -22.27 15.68 -3.85
C THR A 175 -22.99 16.76 -3.03
N LYS A 176 -22.49 17.99 -3.09
CA LYS A 176 -23.11 19.17 -2.48
C LYS A 176 -22.66 20.42 -3.21
N ASN A 177 -23.59 21.31 -3.56
CA ASN A 177 -23.32 22.57 -4.28
C ASN A 177 -22.43 22.37 -5.53
N ASP A 178 -22.81 21.42 -6.40
CA ASP A 178 -22.10 21.03 -7.63
C ASP A 178 -20.65 20.51 -7.43
N LYS A 179 -20.22 20.31 -6.19
CA LYS A 179 -18.93 19.66 -5.88
C LYS A 179 -19.14 18.19 -5.55
N THR A 180 -18.24 17.35 -6.06
CA THR A 180 -18.15 15.93 -5.70
C THR A 180 -17.05 15.70 -4.67
N PHE A 181 -17.35 14.88 -3.67
CA PHE A 181 -16.49 14.50 -2.56
C PHE A 181 -16.35 12.97 -2.53
N TYR A 182 -15.17 12.51 -2.16
CA TYR A 182 -14.80 11.10 -2.15
C TYR A 182 -14.36 10.71 -0.74
N PHE A 183 -14.77 9.55 -0.27
CA PHE A 183 -14.53 9.11 1.10
C PHE A 183 -14.06 7.66 1.11
N GLN A 184 -12.89 7.41 1.74
CA GLN A 184 -12.45 6.08 2.13
C GLN A 184 -12.79 5.88 3.59
N VAL A 185 -13.54 4.85 3.92
CA VAL A 185 -14.01 4.55 5.27
C VAL A 185 -13.16 3.44 5.88
N LYS A 186 -12.77 3.61 7.15
CA LYS A 186 -12.09 2.59 7.96
C LYS A 186 -12.73 2.50 9.32
N ASN A 187 -13.14 1.31 9.72
CA ASN A 187 -13.62 1.05 11.09
C ASN A 187 -12.44 0.79 12.03
N VAL A 188 -12.42 1.44 13.18
CA VAL A 188 -11.34 1.33 14.17
C VAL A 188 -11.94 1.06 15.54
N SER A 189 -11.77 -0.16 16.07
CA SER A 189 -12.35 -0.55 17.36
C SER A 189 -11.35 -0.43 18.51
N PHE A 190 -11.74 0.29 19.57
CA PHE A 190 -10.96 0.54 20.79
C PHE A 190 -11.44 -0.27 21.99
N LYS A 191 -12.21 -1.35 21.79
CA LYS A 191 -12.82 -2.13 22.89
C LYS A 191 -11.84 -2.58 24.00
N ASN A 192 -10.62 -2.95 23.64
CA ASN A 192 -9.62 -3.50 24.58
C ASN A 192 -8.28 -2.74 24.53
N THR A 193 -8.26 -1.54 23.97
CA THR A 193 -7.04 -0.73 23.83
C THR A 193 -7.38 0.73 23.65
N ASN A 194 -6.42 1.59 23.89
CA ASN A 194 -6.49 2.99 23.51
C ASN A 194 -5.69 3.33 22.23
N ILE A 195 -5.01 2.36 21.60
CA ILE A 195 -4.15 2.59 20.41
C ILE A 195 -4.37 1.53 19.33
N ARG A 196 -4.53 1.95 18.07
CA ARG A 196 -4.75 1.05 16.92
C ARG A 196 -3.98 1.51 15.69
N THR A 197 -3.43 0.55 14.96
CA THR A 197 -2.80 0.80 13.66
C THR A 197 -3.76 0.40 12.54
N VAL A 198 -4.04 1.35 11.66
CA VAL A 198 -4.91 1.20 10.49
C VAL A 198 -4.05 1.20 9.23
N PRO A 199 -4.02 0.11 8.46
CA PRO A 199 -3.26 0.05 7.23
C PRO A 199 -3.99 0.73 6.08
N ILE A 200 -3.25 1.46 5.25
CA ILE A 200 -3.70 1.98 3.95
C ILE A 200 -2.73 1.48 2.88
N THR A 201 -3.22 0.67 1.94
CA THR A 201 -2.37 0.18 0.86
C THR A 201 -1.89 1.35 0.02
N LYS A 202 -0.63 1.28 -0.45
CA LYS A 202 -0.07 2.33 -1.30
C LYS A 202 -0.85 2.54 -2.59
N SER A 203 -1.36 1.47 -3.19
CA SER A 203 -2.19 1.56 -4.39
C SER A 203 -3.47 2.36 -4.12
N SER A 204 -4.18 2.08 -3.03
CA SER A 204 -5.36 2.83 -2.62
C SER A 204 -5.01 4.30 -2.36
N PHE A 205 -3.93 4.58 -1.62
CA PHE A 205 -3.51 5.96 -1.35
C PHE A 205 -3.20 6.76 -2.63
N ILE A 206 -2.50 6.16 -3.59
CA ILE A 206 -2.13 6.82 -4.84
C ILE A 206 -3.37 7.03 -5.73
N ASN A 207 -4.24 6.04 -5.86
CA ASN A 207 -5.48 6.14 -6.65
C ASN A 207 -6.45 7.19 -6.09
N ASN A 208 -6.33 7.49 -4.79
CA ASN A 208 -7.16 8.43 -4.06
C ASN A 208 -6.55 9.85 -3.98
N GLN A 209 -5.52 10.16 -4.77
CA GLN A 209 -4.94 11.51 -4.88
C GLN A 209 -5.90 12.47 -5.62
N ARG A 210 -6.98 12.88 -4.95
CA ARG A 210 -7.99 13.82 -5.45
C ARG A 210 -8.15 14.99 -4.46
N GLY A 211 -8.50 16.17 -4.96
CA GLY A 211 -8.63 17.38 -4.13
C GLY A 211 -9.67 17.25 -3.01
N ASN A 212 -10.82 16.63 -3.32
CA ASN A 212 -11.95 16.47 -2.40
C ASN A 212 -12.01 15.04 -1.83
N MET A 213 -10.85 14.46 -1.50
CA MET A 213 -10.77 13.11 -0.92
C MET A 213 -10.52 13.14 0.58
N TYR A 214 -11.27 12.32 1.33
CA TYR A 214 -11.21 12.25 2.79
C TYR A 214 -11.10 10.78 3.27
N TYR A 215 -10.29 10.57 4.29
CA TYR A 215 -10.24 9.33 5.05
C TYR A 215 -11.12 9.47 6.29
N MET A 216 -12.13 8.62 6.40
CA MET A 216 -13.11 8.61 7.48
C MET A 216 -12.82 7.44 8.40
N PHE A 217 -12.27 7.71 9.58
CA PHE A 217 -12.04 6.68 10.59
C PHE A 217 -13.22 6.66 11.57
N VAL A 218 -14.05 5.62 11.47
CA VAL A 218 -15.14 5.38 12.42
C VAL A 218 -14.53 4.78 13.69
N LEU A 219 -14.30 5.64 14.68
CA LEU A 219 -13.74 5.30 15.98
C LEU A 219 -14.85 4.70 16.85
N GLN A 220 -14.78 3.40 17.09
CA GLN A 220 -15.74 2.67 17.92
C GLN A 220 -15.19 2.55 19.35
N MET A 221 -15.80 3.28 20.27
CA MET A 221 -15.52 3.26 21.72
C MET A 221 -16.61 2.44 22.43
N GLU A 222 -16.47 2.17 23.75
CA GLU A 222 -17.41 1.28 24.45
C GLU A 222 -18.88 1.74 24.41
N ARG A 223 -19.13 3.05 24.47
CA ARG A 223 -20.49 3.63 24.59
C ARG A 223 -20.85 4.59 23.47
N GLU A 224 -19.94 4.88 22.56
CA GLU A 224 -20.14 5.87 21.50
C GLU A 224 -19.32 5.55 20.24
N LYS A 225 -19.73 6.16 19.13
CA LYS A 225 -18.96 6.21 17.89
C LYS A 225 -18.62 7.65 17.59
N LYS A 226 -17.40 7.90 17.14
CA LYS A 226 -16.95 9.20 16.63
C LYS A 226 -16.32 9.01 15.26
N VAL A 227 -16.33 10.06 14.45
CA VAL A 227 -15.66 10.04 13.14
C VAL A 227 -14.46 10.96 13.20
N LEU A 228 -13.26 10.42 12.94
CA LEU A 228 -12.09 11.24 12.63
C LEU A 228 -12.06 11.46 11.12
N ILE A 229 -12.19 12.72 10.69
CA ILE A 229 -12.29 13.14 9.29
C ILE A 229 -10.94 13.70 8.86
N VAL A 230 -10.17 12.95 8.07
CA VAL A 230 -8.82 13.38 7.67
C VAL A 230 -8.76 13.62 6.16
N PRO A 231 -8.61 14.87 5.69
CA PRO A 231 -8.40 15.14 4.27
C PRO A 231 -7.17 14.40 3.75
N TYR A 232 -7.19 14.00 2.48
CA TYR A 232 -6.06 13.38 1.79
C TYR A 232 -4.78 14.21 1.96
N GLN A 233 -4.90 15.54 1.89
CA GLN A 233 -3.78 16.46 2.04
C GLN A 233 -3.12 16.37 3.42
N ASN A 234 -3.88 16.17 4.49
CA ASN A 234 -3.34 15.98 5.84
C ASN A 234 -2.58 14.65 5.93
N ILE A 235 -3.15 13.54 5.45
CA ILE A 235 -2.42 12.25 5.39
C ILE A 235 -1.12 12.40 4.57
N HIS A 236 -1.19 13.10 3.43
CA HIS A 236 -0.02 13.40 2.61
C HIS A 236 1.05 14.18 3.40
N GLN A 237 0.66 15.23 4.13
CA GLN A 237 1.56 16.02 4.98
C GLN A 237 2.15 15.18 6.12
N TYR A 238 1.36 14.33 6.78
CA TYR A 238 1.85 13.48 7.87
C TYR A 238 2.86 12.45 7.37
N ILE A 239 2.72 11.96 6.13
CA ILE A 239 3.74 11.11 5.51
C ILE A 239 5.00 11.92 5.16
N GLN A 240 4.85 13.13 4.60
CA GLN A 240 6.00 14.01 4.30
C GLN A 240 6.79 14.37 5.56
N LYS A 241 6.08 14.57 6.67
CA LYS A 241 6.68 14.81 7.98
C LYS A 241 7.22 13.52 8.61
N GLU A 242 7.11 12.34 8.02
CA GLU A 242 7.54 11.05 8.60
C GLU A 242 6.79 10.60 9.87
N ILE A 243 5.65 11.23 10.20
CA ILE A 243 4.74 10.80 11.26
C ILE A 243 4.12 9.44 10.87
N ILE A 244 3.62 9.35 9.63
CA ILE A 244 3.12 8.10 9.04
C ILE A 244 4.22 7.52 8.16
N GLN A 245 4.67 6.30 8.48
CA GLN A 245 5.72 5.62 7.72
C GLN A 245 5.15 4.56 6.79
N PHE A 246 5.88 4.32 5.70
CA PHE A 246 5.60 3.27 4.75
C PHE A 246 6.28 1.97 5.17
N ASP A 247 5.48 0.91 5.30
CA ASP A 247 5.93 -0.46 5.48
C ASP A 247 6.22 -1.07 4.10
N GLU A 248 7.51 -1.20 3.78
CA GLU A 248 7.99 -1.74 2.50
C GLU A 248 7.59 -3.20 2.29
N GLN A 249 7.60 -4.02 3.36
CA GLN A 249 7.29 -5.44 3.27
C GLN A 249 5.80 -5.65 2.96
N LYS A 250 4.93 -4.89 3.63
CA LYS A 250 3.48 -4.98 3.47
C LYS A 250 2.93 -4.04 2.39
N ARG A 251 3.77 -3.17 1.82
CA ARG A 251 3.44 -2.17 0.81
C ARG A 251 2.25 -1.26 1.21
N GLN A 252 2.25 -0.81 2.46
CA GLN A 252 1.17 0.01 3.03
C GLN A 252 1.70 1.12 3.93
N PHE A 253 0.92 2.18 4.10
CA PHE A 253 1.11 3.18 5.14
C PHE A 253 0.39 2.73 6.41
N ASN A 254 1.06 2.81 7.55
CA ASN A 254 0.48 2.42 8.84
C ASN A 254 0.13 3.67 9.63
N ILE A 255 -1.16 3.93 9.81
CA ILE A 255 -1.66 5.06 10.60
C ILE A 255 -1.97 4.58 11.99
N THR A 256 -1.17 4.98 12.97
CA THR A 256 -1.42 4.64 14.36
C THR A 256 -2.24 5.75 15.01
N ILE A 257 -3.42 5.40 15.50
CA ILE A 257 -4.36 6.33 16.14
C ILE A 257 -4.46 5.96 17.61
N SER A 258 -4.33 6.94 18.50
CA SER A 258 -4.57 6.78 19.93
C SER A 258 -5.66 7.71 20.45
N ILE A 259 -6.37 7.25 21.48
CA ILE A 259 -7.41 8.00 22.19
C ILE A 259 -7.07 8.04 23.68
N ALA A 260 -6.84 9.23 24.23
CA ALA A 260 -6.61 9.42 25.67
C ALA A 260 -7.25 10.72 26.13
N ASP A 261 -7.97 10.71 27.25
CA ASP A 261 -8.56 11.90 27.89
C ASP A 261 -9.26 12.87 26.90
N ASN A 262 -10.10 12.31 26.03
CA ASN A 262 -10.84 13.05 24.99
C ASN A 262 -9.94 13.78 23.96
N THR A 263 -8.72 13.29 23.79
CA THR A 263 -7.76 13.68 22.75
C THR A 263 -7.58 12.53 21.79
N VAL A 264 -7.57 12.83 20.49
CA VAL A 264 -7.30 11.85 19.43
C VAL A 264 -6.01 12.27 18.75
N LYS A 265 -5.05 11.35 18.65
CA LYS A 265 -3.74 11.61 18.04
C LYS A 265 -3.45 10.64 16.92
N ILE A 266 -2.69 11.12 15.93
CA ILE A 266 -1.96 10.27 15.00
C ILE A 266 -0.53 10.15 15.54
N ASN A 267 -0.18 8.95 15.98
CA ASN A 267 1.10 8.69 16.61
C ASN A 267 2.22 8.60 15.58
N SER A 268 3.32 9.25 15.89
CA SER A 268 4.55 9.15 15.11
C SER A 268 5.13 7.74 15.24
N ALA A 269 5.55 7.17 14.11
CA ALA A 269 6.33 5.93 14.12
C ALA A 269 7.79 6.14 14.58
N SER A 270 8.24 7.39 14.68
CA SER A 270 9.57 7.77 15.19
C SER A 270 9.51 8.29 16.62
N THR A 271 10.44 7.85 17.48
CA THR A 271 10.62 8.37 18.85
C THR A 271 11.13 9.81 18.90
N THR A 272 11.69 10.33 17.80
CA THR A 272 12.21 11.70 17.73
C THR A 272 11.16 12.73 17.32
N GLN A 273 9.98 12.27 16.89
CA GLN A 273 8.98 13.13 16.29
C GLN A 273 7.69 13.09 17.08
N GLN A 274 7.10 14.27 17.27
CA GLN A 274 5.92 14.44 18.10
C GLN A 274 4.69 13.89 17.40
N ASP A 275 3.81 13.26 18.19
CA ASP A 275 2.47 12.86 17.76
C ASP A 275 1.67 14.09 17.30
N GLU A 276 0.84 13.91 16.28
CA GLU A 276 -0.05 14.97 15.81
C GLU A 276 -1.39 14.93 16.58
N ASP A 277 -1.77 16.06 17.17
CA ASP A 277 -3.11 16.24 17.76
C ASP A 277 -4.14 16.54 16.66
N VAL A 278 -5.06 15.60 16.46
CA VAL A 278 -6.11 15.67 15.43
C VAL A 278 -7.51 15.81 16.04
N LYS A 279 -7.62 16.21 17.32
CA LYS A 279 -8.89 16.39 18.01
C LYS A 279 -9.86 17.32 17.28
N HIS A 280 -9.34 18.38 16.66
CA HIS A 280 -10.12 19.34 15.89
C HIS A 280 -10.78 18.74 14.63
N MET A 281 -10.36 17.55 14.21
CA MET A 281 -10.88 16.83 13.04
C MET A 281 -11.91 15.75 13.42
N VAL A 282 -12.22 15.61 14.71
CA VAL A 282 -13.14 14.58 15.22
C VAL A 282 -14.55 15.15 15.30
N GLY A 283 -15.46 14.59 14.50
CA GLY A 283 -16.85 15.04 14.41
C GLY A 283 -17.03 16.42 13.77
N ASP A 284 -15.96 17.03 13.26
CA ASP A 284 -16.03 18.33 12.59
C ASP A 284 -16.31 18.17 11.09
N TRP A 285 -17.58 18.04 10.75
CA TRP A 285 -18.05 17.93 9.36
C TRP A 285 -17.80 19.19 8.52
N LYS A 286 -17.42 20.33 9.14
CA LYS A 286 -17.03 21.56 8.42
C LYS A 286 -15.68 21.45 7.74
N VAL A 287 -14.87 20.46 8.10
CA VAL A 287 -13.60 20.15 7.43
C VAL A 287 -13.82 19.72 5.96
N ILE A 288 -15.03 19.29 5.62
CA ILE A 288 -15.44 18.96 4.24
C ILE A 288 -15.90 20.27 3.56
N ALA A 289 -15.12 20.77 2.59
CA ALA A 289 -15.32 22.09 1.95
C ALA A 289 -15.05 22.08 0.43
#